data_AF-A0A931XE26-F1
#
_entry.id   AF-A0A931XE26-F1
#
_cell.length_a   1.000
_cell.length_b   1.000
_cell.length_c   1.000
_cell.angle_alpha   90.00
_cell.angle_beta   90.00
_cell.angle_gamma   90.00
#
_symmetry.space_group_name_H-M   'P 1'
#
loop_
_entity.id
_entity.type
_entity.pdbx_description
1 polymer ?
#
loop_
_entity_poly.entity_id
_entity_poly.type
_entity_poly.pdbx_seq_one_letter_code
_entity_poly.pdbx_strand_id
1 'polypeptide(L)'
;MKTISSFFILFFPLFGTFFSKYKDPKPLIFAEIFTPNSDGNNDFFVIQNIEEYPINKIHIFNRNGDKVYDAEPYLNDWNGVSNVSGLSLGKKLIEGTYFYRFEYLIGDFEMYKSGKVILMR
;
A
#
# COMPACT_ATOMS: atom_id res chain seq x y z
N MET A 1 18.02 -13.33 60.69
CA MET A 1 17.85 -14.42 59.71
C MET A 1 16.47 -14.26 59.07
N LYS A 2 16.45 -13.83 57.81
CA LYS A 2 15.34 -13.70 56.83
C LYS A 2 13.94 -13.26 57.31
N THR A 3 13.55 -12.06 56.90
CA THR A 3 12.19 -11.80 56.39
C THR A 3 12.26 -10.79 55.25
N ILE A 4 11.70 -11.18 54.11
CA ILE A 4 11.62 -10.42 52.86
C ILE A 4 10.40 -9.52 53.02
N SER A 5 10.57 -8.19 52.97
CA SER A 5 9.43 -7.27 52.91
C SER A 5 9.20 -6.88 51.46
N SER A 6 8.09 -7.40 50.94
CA SER A 6 7.54 -7.18 49.61
C SER A 6 7.26 -5.69 49.39
N PHE A 7 7.92 -5.08 48.41
CA PHE A 7 7.52 -3.77 47.87
C PHE A 7 6.73 -4.01 46.57
N PHE A 8 5.41 -4.19 46.71
CA PHE A 8 4.47 -3.95 45.62
C PHE A 8 4.24 -2.44 45.53
N ILE A 9 4.91 -1.78 44.60
CA ILE A 9 4.54 -0.42 44.18
C ILE A 9 3.42 -0.59 43.15
N LEU A 10 2.17 -0.40 43.58
CA LEU A 10 1.07 -0.10 42.68
C LEU A 10 0.97 1.41 42.47
N PHE A 11 0.43 1.77 41.30
CA PHE A 11 -0.16 3.06 40.91
C PHE A 11 0.67 4.01 40.04
N PHE A 12 0.64 3.75 38.73
CA PHE A 12 0.48 4.81 37.72
C PHE A 12 -0.59 4.38 36.70
N PRO A 13 -1.86 4.79 36.83
CA PRO A 13 -2.78 4.74 35.71
C PRO A 13 -2.51 5.97 34.85
N LEU A 14 -1.49 5.90 33.99
CA LEU A 14 -1.27 6.90 32.94
C LEU A 14 -1.05 6.24 31.56
N PHE A 15 -1.52 5.01 31.38
CA PHE A 15 -1.70 4.41 30.04
C PHE A 15 -3.05 4.75 29.41
N GLY A 16 -3.80 5.71 29.98
CA GLY A 16 -5.16 6.02 29.56
C GLY A 16 -5.34 7.21 28.62
N THR A 17 -4.33 8.07 28.42
CA THR A 17 -4.56 9.34 27.69
C THR A 17 -3.47 9.80 26.73
N PHE A 18 -2.38 9.05 26.53
CA PHE A 18 -1.33 9.48 25.59
C PHE A 18 -1.61 9.14 24.12
N PHE A 19 -2.46 8.15 23.83
CA PHE A 19 -2.80 7.77 22.45
C PHE A 19 -3.99 8.53 21.84
N SER A 20 -4.71 9.34 22.62
CA SER A 20 -5.94 9.99 22.14
C SER A 20 -5.71 11.14 21.14
N LYS A 21 -4.47 11.43 20.72
CA LYS A 21 -4.16 12.52 19.79
C LYS A 21 -3.89 12.05 18.36
N TYR A 22 -3.58 10.77 18.15
CA TYR A 22 -3.31 10.23 16.81
C TYR A 22 -4.56 9.51 16.32
N LYS A 23 -5.24 10.12 15.34
CA LYS A 23 -6.26 9.41 14.57
C LYS A 23 -5.56 8.27 13.85
N ASP A 24 -6.02 7.04 14.04
CA ASP A 24 -5.49 5.90 13.30
C ASP A 24 -5.61 6.18 11.79
N PRO A 25 -4.54 5.96 11.02
CA PRO A 25 -4.58 6.20 9.57
C PRO A 25 -5.65 5.29 8.96
N LYS A 26 -6.41 5.83 8.01
CA LYS A 26 -7.48 5.07 7.35
C LYS A 26 -6.87 3.86 6.62
N PRO A 27 -7.52 2.68 6.64
CA PRO A 27 -6.99 1.51 5.98
C PRO A 27 -6.93 1.71 4.45
N LEU A 28 -5.84 1.26 3.84
CA LEU A 28 -5.70 1.18 2.38
C LEU A 28 -6.65 0.13 1.80
N ILE A 29 -7.42 0.52 0.77
CA ILE A 29 -8.34 -0.38 0.04
C ILE A 29 -7.92 -0.39 -1.43
N PHE A 30 -7.58 -1.57 -1.94
CA PHE A 30 -7.07 -1.75 -3.30
C PHE A 30 -8.20 -2.17 -4.22
N ALA A 31 -8.31 -1.55 -5.40
CA ALA A 31 -9.25 -2.01 -6.42
C ALA A 31 -8.88 -3.43 -6.89
N GLU A 32 -9.88 -4.30 -7.01
CA GLU A 32 -9.67 -5.67 -7.49
C GLU A 32 -9.59 -5.74 -9.03
N ILE A 33 -10.27 -4.81 -9.71
CA ILE A 33 -10.40 -4.74 -11.16
C ILE A 33 -10.36 -3.28 -11.61
N PHE A 34 -9.72 -3.01 -12.75
CA PHE A 34 -9.79 -1.72 -13.45
C PHE A 34 -9.86 -1.94 -14.97
N THR A 35 -10.47 -0.98 -15.67
CA THR A 35 -10.83 -1.03 -17.10
C THR A 35 -10.26 0.17 -17.85
N PRO A 36 -8.96 0.19 -18.23
CA PRO A 36 -8.33 1.31 -18.92
C PRO A 36 -8.77 1.42 -20.39
N ASN A 37 -10.05 1.75 -20.60
CA ASN A 37 -10.70 1.94 -21.91
C ASN A 37 -10.94 3.43 -22.24
N SER A 38 -10.55 4.33 -21.33
CA SER A 38 -10.69 5.79 -21.45
C SER A 38 -12.15 6.27 -21.49
N ASP A 39 -13.06 5.55 -20.84
CA ASP A 39 -14.46 5.96 -20.70
C ASP A 39 -14.73 6.84 -19.46
N GLY A 40 -13.71 7.06 -18.62
CA GLY A 40 -13.76 7.85 -17.39
C GLY A 40 -14.09 7.03 -16.14
N ASN A 41 -14.41 5.74 -16.26
CA ASN A 41 -14.80 4.88 -15.14
C ASN A 41 -13.75 3.78 -14.93
N ASN A 42 -13.20 3.72 -13.71
CA ASN A 42 -12.23 2.70 -13.31
C ASN A 42 -11.04 2.56 -14.28
N ASP A 43 -10.60 3.65 -14.91
CA ASP A 43 -9.50 3.64 -15.89
C ASP A 43 -8.12 3.34 -15.26
N PHE A 44 -8.01 3.46 -13.94
CA PHE A 44 -6.75 3.36 -13.21
C PHE A 44 -6.85 2.34 -12.08
N PHE A 45 -5.71 1.76 -11.72
CA PHE A 45 -5.60 0.95 -10.51
C PHE A 45 -5.60 1.84 -9.27
N VAL A 46 -6.78 2.06 -8.69
CA VAL A 46 -6.95 2.97 -7.55
C VAL A 46 -6.72 2.25 -6.21
N ILE A 47 -5.97 2.90 -5.33
CA ILE A 47 -5.85 2.58 -3.90
C ILE A 47 -6.52 3.70 -3.11
N GLN A 48 -7.61 3.40 -2.40
CA GLN A 48 -8.32 4.37 -1.57
C GLN A 48 -7.52 4.67 -0.30
N ASN A 49 -7.62 5.92 0.17
CA ASN A 49 -6.91 6.46 1.33
C ASN A 49 -5.38 6.57 1.17
N ILE A 50 -4.87 6.49 -0.07
CA ILE A 50 -3.43 6.64 -0.34
C ILE A 50 -2.87 8.00 0.08
N GLU A 51 -3.71 9.03 0.16
CA GLU A 51 -3.34 10.38 0.58
C GLU A 51 -2.87 10.47 2.04
N GLU A 52 -3.24 9.50 2.88
CA GLU A 52 -2.76 9.38 4.27
C GLU A 52 -1.31 8.82 4.31
N TYR A 53 -0.78 8.36 3.17
CA TYR A 53 0.51 7.69 3.03
C TYR A 53 1.38 8.37 1.94
N PRO A 54 1.88 9.60 2.18
CA PRO A 54 2.59 10.39 1.18
C PRO A 54 3.95 9.81 0.78
N ILE A 55 4.57 9.04 1.67
CA ILE A 55 5.79 8.27 1.38
C ILE A 55 5.35 6.85 1.08
N ASN A 56 5.21 6.56 -0.21
CA ASN A 56 4.80 5.26 -0.70
C ASN A 56 5.50 4.90 -2.00
N LYS A 57 5.43 3.62 -2.36
CA LYS A 57 5.97 3.08 -3.59
C LYS A 57 5.11 1.91 -4.04
N ILE A 58 4.98 1.74 -5.36
CA ILE A 58 4.37 0.54 -5.92
C ILE A 58 5.29 -0.13 -6.93
N HIS A 59 5.29 -1.45 -6.87
CA HIS A 59 5.83 -2.33 -7.89
C HIS A 59 4.71 -3.21 -8.42
N ILE A 60 4.58 -3.32 -9.74
CA ILE A 60 3.58 -4.19 -10.37
C ILE A 60 4.26 -5.14 -11.34
N PHE A 61 3.83 -6.39 -11.30
CA PHE A 61 4.41 -7.52 -12.00
C PHE A 61 3.35 -8.21 -12.87
N ASN A 62 3.78 -8.72 -14.02
CA ASN A 62 2.96 -9.64 -14.80
C ASN A 62 2.87 -11.02 -14.11
N ARG A 63 2.10 -11.94 -14.69
CA ARG A 63 1.94 -13.31 -14.16
C ARG A 63 3.22 -14.16 -14.11
N ASN A 64 4.25 -13.77 -14.87
CA ASN A 64 5.53 -14.47 -14.90
C ASN A 64 6.51 -13.92 -13.85
N GLY A 65 6.14 -12.84 -13.14
CA GLY A 65 7.00 -12.17 -12.18
C GLY A 65 7.87 -11.04 -12.76
N ASP A 66 7.73 -10.71 -14.05
CA ASP A 66 8.45 -9.58 -14.62
C ASP A 66 7.81 -8.27 -14.15
N LYS A 67 8.61 -7.33 -13.68
CA LYS A 67 8.13 -6.00 -13.34
C LYS A 67 7.65 -5.29 -14.60
N VAL A 68 6.44 -4.74 -14.56
CA VAL A 68 5.83 -4.01 -15.67
C VAL A 68 5.58 -2.54 -15.34
N TYR A 69 5.44 -2.20 -14.06
CA TYR A 69 5.24 -0.83 -13.61
C TYR A 69 5.95 -0.58 -12.27
N ASP A 70 6.41 0.64 -12.08
CA ASP A 70 7.09 1.12 -10.88
C ASP A 70 6.77 2.61 -10.66
N ALA A 71 6.40 3.01 -9.45
CA ALA A 71 6.20 4.43 -9.13
C ALA A 71 6.54 4.72 -7.66
N GLU A 72 7.20 5.86 -7.44
CA GLU A 72 7.60 6.36 -6.12
C GLU A 72 7.58 7.91 -6.17
N PRO A 73 6.55 8.58 -5.63
CA PRO A 73 5.34 8.00 -5.07
C PRO A 73 4.39 7.43 -6.14
N TYR A 74 3.53 6.50 -5.73
CA TYR A 74 2.37 6.10 -6.52
C TYR A 74 1.19 7.05 -6.28
N LEU A 75 0.55 7.49 -7.37
CA LEU A 75 -0.46 8.55 -7.34
C LEU A 75 -1.82 8.10 -7.91
N ASN A 76 -2.11 6.79 -7.89
CA ASN A 76 -3.32 6.21 -8.50
C ASN A 76 -3.43 6.47 -10.02
N ASP A 77 -2.29 6.43 -10.73
CA ASP A 77 -2.16 6.82 -12.13
C ASP A 77 -1.84 5.66 -13.08
N TRP A 78 -1.77 4.43 -12.58
CA TRP A 78 -1.48 3.29 -13.44
C TRP A 78 -2.70 2.87 -14.25
N ASN A 79 -2.62 3.06 -15.56
CA ASN A 79 -3.66 2.75 -16.55
C ASN A 79 -3.34 1.48 -17.36
N GLY A 80 -2.52 0.57 -16.83
CA GLY A 80 -2.15 -0.64 -17.56
C GLY A 80 -1.17 -0.39 -18.72
N VAL A 81 -0.42 0.72 -18.67
CA VAL A 81 0.75 0.95 -19.52
C VAL A 81 2.02 0.65 -18.72
N SER A 82 2.96 -0.02 -19.36
CA SER A 82 4.25 -0.31 -18.73
C SER A 82 5.17 0.91 -18.79
N ASN A 83 5.87 1.20 -17.68
CA ASN A 83 6.88 2.26 -17.60
C ASN A 83 8.30 1.74 -17.33
N VAL A 84 8.49 0.41 -17.33
CA VAL A 84 9.81 -0.19 -17.14
C VAL A 84 10.62 -0.19 -18.44
N SER A 85 11.94 -0.09 -18.33
CA SER A 85 12.86 -0.09 -19.47
C SER A 85 12.78 -1.37 -20.32
N GLY A 86 13.29 -1.28 -21.56
CA GLY A 86 13.41 -2.42 -22.47
C GLY A 86 12.22 -2.53 -23.42
N LEU A 87 11.91 -3.75 -23.87
CA LEU A 87 10.86 -3.99 -24.87
C LEU A 87 9.46 -3.64 -24.40
N SER A 88 9.25 -3.44 -23.09
CA SER A 88 7.92 -3.15 -22.52
C SER A 88 7.64 -1.66 -22.35
N LEU A 89 8.65 -0.79 -22.44
CA LEU A 89 8.48 0.64 -22.18
C LEU A 89 7.37 1.26 -23.05
N GLY A 90 6.38 1.87 -22.41
CA GLY A 90 5.23 2.52 -23.06
C GLY A 90 4.20 1.56 -23.67
N LYS A 91 4.35 0.23 -23.52
CA LYS A 91 3.40 -0.73 -24.08
C LYS A 91 2.13 -0.84 -23.23
N LYS A 92 0.98 -0.83 -23.90
CA LYS A 92 -0.31 -1.22 -23.32
C LYS A 92 -0.32 -2.72 -23.02
N LEU A 93 -0.67 -3.09 -21.79
CA LEU A 93 -0.24 -4.36 -21.22
C LEU A 93 -1.01 -5.66 -21.52
N ILE A 94 -1.89 -5.88 -22.48
CA ILE A 94 -2.85 -7.02 -22.46
C ILE A 94 -3.72 -7.13 -21.19
N GLU A 95 -4.85 -7.81 -21.32
CA GLU A 95 -5.74 -8.13 -20.20
C GLU A 95 -5.21 -9.32 -19.38
N GLY A 96 -5.52 -9.34 -18.09
CA GLY A 96 -5.15 -10.43 -17.21
C GLY A 96 -4.89 -10.02 -15.76
N THR A 97 -4.37 -10.98 -15.00
CA THR A 97 -4.02 -10.79 -13.59
C THR A 97 -2.59 -10.28 -13.45
N TYR A 98 -2.44 -9.20 -12.71
CA TYR A 98 -1.17 -8.61 -12.31
C TYR A 98 -1.02 -8.70 -10.80
N PHE A 99 0.22 -8.64 -10.33
CA PHE A 99 0.56 -8.72 -8.91
C PHE A 99 1.22 -7.42 -8.50
N TYR A 100 0.90 -6.92 -7.31
CA TYR A 100 1.52 -5.70 -6.80
C TYR A 100 2.20 -5.93 -5.45
N ARG A 101 3.20 -5.10 -5.20
CA ARG A 101 3.79 -4.85 -3.88
C ARG A 101 3.75 -3.35 -3.66
N PHE A 102 2.97 -2.93 -2.67
CA PHE A 102 2.82 -1.53 -2.26
C PHE A 102 3.51 -1.34 -0.93
N GLU A 103 4.48 -0.45 -0.88
CA GLU A 103 5.31 -0.13 0.28
C GLU A 103 4.97 1.28 0.75
N TYR A 104 4.89 1.49 2.07
CA TYR A 104 4.50 2.76 2.65
C TYR A 104 5.01 2.91 4.09
N LEU A 105 5.10 4.14 4.58
CA LEU A 105 5.52 4.42 5.95
C LEU A 105 4.33 4.63 6.91
N ILE A 106 4.46 4.13 8.13
CA ILE A 106 3.67 4.54 9.30
C ILE A 106 4.65 5.02 10.37
N GLY A 107 4.75 6.34 10.56
CA GLY A 107 5.85 6.91 11.36
C GLY A 107 7.19 6.56 10.72
N ASP A 108 8.09 5.95 11.50
CA ASP A 108 9.40 5.48 11.01
C ASP A 108 9.39 4.00 10.58
N PHE A 109 8.23 3.35 10.56
CA PHE A 109 8.10 1.93 10.21
C PHE A 109 7.75 1.75 8.74
N GLU A 110 8.57 0.96 8.05
CA GLU A 110 8.28 0.46 6.71
C GLU A 110 7.25 -0.67 6.76
N MET A 111 6.15 -0.46 6.05
CA MET A 111 5.05 -1.41 5.91
C MET A 111 4.88 -1.79 4.45
N TYR A 112 4.28 -2.94 4.19
CA TYR A 112 3.90 -3.32 2.83
C TYR A 112 2.58 -4.08 2.78
N LYS A 113 1.92 -4.00 1.62
CA LYS A 113 0.78 -4.83 1.22
C LYS A 113 1.04 -5.41 -0.16
N SER A 114 0.70 -6.67 -0.34
CA SER A 114 0.76 -7.35 -1.63
C SER A 114 -0.58 -7.96 -1.98
N GLY A 115 -0.80 -8.16 -3.28
CA GLY A 115 -2.04 -8.72 -3.78
C GLY A 115 -2.02 -8.84 -5.30
N LYS A 116 -3.22 -9.00 -5.86
CA LYS A 116 -3.44 -9.04 -7.30
C LYS A 116 -4.46 -7.99 -7.71
N VAL A 117 -4.39 -7.58 -8.97
CA VAL A 117 -5.38 -6.75 -9.63
C VAL A 117 -5.64 -7.29 -11.03
N ILE A 118 -6.88 -7.22 -11.49
CA ILE A 118 -7.28 -7.65 -12.82
C ILE A 118 -7.37 -6.42 -13.72
N LEU A 119 -6.65 -6.46 -14.84
CA LEU A 119 -6.78 -5.48 -15.93
C LEU A 119 -7.72 -6.08 -16.98
N MET A 120 -8.85 -5.43 -17.23
CA MET A 120 -9.78 -5.76 -18.32
C MET A 120 -9.90 -4.59 -19.29
N ARG A 121 -10.32 -4.80 -20.53
CA ARG A 121 -10.45 -3.70 -21.51
C ARG A 121 -11.43 -4.03 -22.62
#